data_AF-A0A9P7GMV5-F1
#
_entry.id   AF-A0A9P7GMV5-F1
#
_cell.length_a   1.000
_cell.length_b   1.000
_cell.length_c   1.000
_cell.angle_alpha   90.00
_cell.angle_beta   90.00
_cell.angle_gamma   90.00
#
_symmetry.space_group_name_H-M   'P 1'
#
loop_
_entity.id
_entity.type
_entity.pdbx_description
1 polymer ?
#
loop_
_entity_poly.entity_id
_entity_poly.type
_entity_poly.pdbx_seq_one_letter_code
_entity_poly.pdbx_strand_id
1 'polypeptide(L)'
;MDTATFAANLEDVTNIIKNAGCSPILVTSLCRRTFSGGTLTDILGPYSDQTIAVAKKLNLPVLPLLADCQAYVQKLGKANAMQFNLDYSTTNKDTTHLNDLGSKYFGRIVADEVKINVPALAANIKADPALSAKIAAGIL
;
A
#
# COMPACT_ATOMS: atom_id res chain seq x y z
N MET A 1 -6.76 11.21 15.22
CA MET A 1 -7.29 9.90 15.65
C MET A 1 -6.10 9.10 16.15
N ASP A 2 -6.17 8.48 17.32
CA ASP A 2 -5.12 7.56 17.77
C ASP A 2 -5.30 6.18 17.11
N THR A 3 -4.31 5.29 17.29
CA THR A 3 -4.32 3.95 16.67
C THR A 3 -5.42 3.05 17.24
N ALA A 4 -5.81 3.23 18.51
CA ALA A 4 -6.89 2.47 19.14
C ALA A 4 -8.26 2.81 18.52
N THR A 5 -8.55 4.10 18.36
CA THR A 5 -9.79 4.56 17.69
C THR A 5 -9.81 4.14 16.22
N PHE A 6 -8.66 4.20 15.54
CA PHE A 6 -8.53 3.69 14.17
C PHE A 6 -8.86 2.20 14.07
N ALA A 7 -8.30 1.38 14.97
CA ALA A 7 -8.55 -0.06 14.99
C ALA A 7 -10.03 -0.39 15.23
N ALA A 8 -10.66 0.28 16.20
CA ALA A 8 -12.09 0.11 16.49
C ALA A 8 -12.95 0.46 15.27
N ASN A 9 -12.73 1.62 14.66
CA ASN A 9 -13.47 2.05 13.47
C ASN A 9 -13.26 1.09 12.28
N LEU A 10 -12.03 0.62 12.08
CA LEU A 10 -11.70 -0.34 11.02
C LEU A 10 -12.40 -1.68 11.24
N GLU A 11 -12.42 -2.18 12.47
CA GLU A 11 -13.13 -3.40 12.82
C GLU A 11 -14.65 -3.25 12.62
N ASP A 12 -15.23 -2.13 13.06
CA ASP A 12 -16.67 -1.85 12.93
C ASP A 12 -17.10 -1.82 11.46
N VAL A 13 -16.41 -1.05 10.61
CA VAL A 13 -16.73 -1.00 9.18
C VAL A 13 -16.51 -2.35 8.50
N THR A 14 -15.49 -3.11 8.94
CA THR A 14 -15.24 -4.45 8.40
C THR A 14 -16.36 -5.42 8.74
N ASN A 15 -16.89 -5.36 9.97
CA ASN A 15 -18.02 -6.17 10.38
C ASN A 15 -19.30 -5.76 9.65
N ILE A 16 -19.53 -4.47 9.39
CA ILE A 16 -20.64 -4.00 8.55
C ILE A 16 -20.55 -4.64 7.15
N ILE A 17 -19.37 -4.63 6.52
CA ILE A 17 -19.14 -5.23 5.20
C ILE A 17 -19.37 -6.75 5.23
N LYS A 18 -18.87 -7.46 6.25
CA LYS A 18 -19.11 -8.91 6.41
C LYS A 18 -20.60 -9.23 6.59
N ASN A 19 -21.30 -8.45 7.42
CA ASN A 19 -22.72 -8.65 7.69
C ASN A 19 -23.60 -8.36 6.47
N ALA A 20 -23.12 -7.55 5.53
CA ALA A 20 -23.74 -7.36 4.23
C ALA A 20 -23.50 -8.52 3.23
N GLY A 21 -22.76 -9.56 3.62
CA GLY A 21 -22.46 -10.74 2.80
C GLY A 21 -21.20 -10.62 1.94
N CYS A 22 -20.40 -9.57 2.13
CA CYS A 22 -19.15 -9.38 1.38
C CYS A 22 -17.97 -10.12 2.03
N SER A 23 -16.88 -10.27 1.27
CA SER A 23 -15.59 -10.82 1.73
C SER A 23 -14.53 -9.70 1.76
N PRO A 24 -14.35 -8.98 2.89
CA PRO A 24 -13.40 -7.89 2.95
C PRO A 24 -11.95 -8.38 2.83
N ILE A 25 -11.13 -7.56 2.17
CA ILE A 25 -9.68 -7.67 2.14
C ILE A 25 -9.15 -6.37 2.74
N LEU A 26 -8.33 -6.47 3.81
CA LEU A 26 -7.75 -5.28 4.42
C LEU A 26 -6.42 -4.95 3.76
N VAL A 27 -6.15 -3.67 3.54
CA VAL A 27 -4.92 -3.19 2.89
C VAL A 27 -4.27 -2.19 3.81
N THR A 28 -2.97 -2.35 4.10
CA THR A 28 -2.26 -1.36 4.91
C THR A 28 -2.00 -0.09 4.09
N SER A 29 -1.69 1.02 4.76
CA SER A 29 -1.54 2.30 4.05
C SER A 29 -0.35 2.29 3.09
N LEU A 30 -0.47 3.03 1.99
CA LEU A 30 0.66 3.34 1.12
C LEU A 30 1.74 4.14 1.88
N CYS A 31 3.02 3.86 1.62
CA CYS A 31 4.11 4.65 2.15
C CYS A 31 4.15 6.08 1.57
N ARG A 32 4.54 7.05 2.40
CA ARG A 32 4.81 8.43 1.95
C ARG A 32 6.22 8.53 1.41
N ARG A 33 6.43 9.38 0.40
CA ARG A 33 7.74 9.61 -0.24
C ARG A 33 8.59 10.62 0.52
N THR A 34 8.64 10.49 1.84
CA THR A 34 9.39 11.39 2.74
C THR A 34 10.71 10.75 3.13
N PHE A 35 11.81 11.45 2.91
CA PHE A 35 13.15 10.94 3.17
C PHE A 35 13.93 11.86 4.10
N SER A 36 14.69 11.27 5.02
CA SER A 36 15.68 11.94 5.86
C SER A 36 17.02 11.22 5.73
N GLY A 37 18.08 11.95 5.36
CA GLY A 37 19.43 11.36 5.22
C GLY A 37 19.53 10.21 4.21
N GLY A 38 18.65 10.15 3.20
CA GLY A 38 18.61 9.04 2.22
C GLY A 38 17.75 7.84 2.65
N THR A 39 17.21 7.86 3.87
CA THR A 39 16.33 6.82 4.41
C THR A 39 14.88 7.28 4.35
N LEU A 40 14.00 6.40 3.89
CA LEU A 40 12.56 6.59 3.91
C LEU A 40 12.07 6.65 5.36
N THR A 41 11.31 7.69 5.71
CA THR A 41 10.74 7.84 7.06
C THR A 41 9.33 7.27 7.11
N ASP A 42 8.95 6.71 8.25
CA ASP A 42 7.63 6.14 8.46
C ASP A 42 6.90 6.76 9.65
N ILE A 43 5.63 7.08 9.44
CA ILE A 43 4.68 7.50 10.48
C ILE A 43 3.38 6.67 10.45
N LEU A 44 3.25 5.76 9.48
CA LEU A 44 2.05 4.96 9.21
C LEU A 44 2.17 3.54 9.76
N GLY A 45 3.38 3.07 10.09
CA GLY A 45 3.64 1.79 10.75
C GLY A 45 2.66 1.45 11.88
N PRO A 46 2.45 2.33 12.87
CA PRO A 46 1.51 2.06 13.96
C PRO A 46 0.06 1.82 13.52
N TYR A 47 -0.38 2.42 12.41
CA TYR A 47 -1.72 2.18 11.83
C TYR A 47 -1.73 0.90 11.01
N SER A 48 -0.66 0.62 10.26
CA SER A 48 -0.48 -0.65 9.55
C SER A 48 -0.55 -1.85 10.49
N ASP A 49 0.09 -1.75 11.66
CA ASP A 49 0.05 -2.78 12.70
C ASP A 49 -1.37 -3.04 13.19
N GLN A 50 -2.18 -1.98 13.38
CA GLN A 50 -3.59 -2.12 13.74
C GLN A 50 -4.41 -2.76 12.61
N THR A 51 -4.18 -2.38 11.35
CA THR A 51 -4.85 -3.03 10.21
C THR A 51 -4.57 -4.52 10.16
N ILE A 52 -3.31 -4.92 10.35
CA ILE A 52 -2.91 -6.33 10.40
C ILE A 52 -3.53 -7.05 11.61
N ALA A 53 -3.55 -6.39 12.78
CA ALA A 53 -4.17 -6.95 13.98
C ALA A 53 -5.67 -7.19 13.80
N VAL A 54 -6.40 -6.24 13.20
CA VAL A 54 -7.83 -6.40 12.88
C VAL A 54 -8.04 -7.52 11.85
N ALA A 55 -7.25 -7.57 10.78
CA ALA A 55 -7.33 -8.65 9.79
C ALA A 55 -7.14 -10.03 10.45
N LYS A 56 -6.12 -10.17 11.30
CA LYS A 56 -5.85 -11.39 12.05
C LYS A 56 -6.99 -11.75 13.00
N LYS A 57 -7.51 -10.77 13.75
CA LYS A 57 -8.64 -10.96 14.68
C LYS A 57 -9.88 -11.49 13.97
N LEU A 58 -10.18 -10.96 12.78
CA LEU A 58 -11.37 -11.31 12.01
C LEU A 58 -11.15 -12.47 11.02
N ASN A 59 -9.95 -13.05 11.00
CA ASN A 59 -9.51 -14.09 10.08
C ASN A 59 -9.73 -13.70 8.60
N LEU A 60 -9.27 -12.51 8.23
CA LEU A 60 -9.38 -11.93 6.89
C LEU A 60 -8.02 -11.85 6.21
N PRO A 61 -7.98 -11.91 4.86
CA PRO A 61 -6.76 -11.62 4.12
C PRO A 61 -6.32 -10.16 4.32
N VAL A 62 -5.00 -9.96 4.33
CA VAL A 62 -4.37 -8.63 4.41
C VAL A 62 -3.37 -8.46 3.28
N LEU A 63 -3.36 -7.28 2.67
CA LEU A 63 -2.34 -6.85 1.70
C LEU A 63 -1.36 -5.90 2.42
N PRO A 64 -0.09 -6.27 2.59
CA PRO A 64 0.89 -5.54 3.40
C PRO A 64 1.54 -4.34 2.67
N LEU A 65 0.74 -3.55 1.96
CA LEU A 65 1.18 -2.49 1.04
C LEU A 65 2.22 -1.52 1.63
N LEU A 66 2.13 -1.17 2.92
CA LEU A 66 3.11 -0.29 3.56
C LEU A 66 4.53 -0.85 3.44
N ALA A 67 4.71 -2.13 3.79
CA ALA A 67 6.02 -2.78 3.81
C ALA A 67 6.60 -2.91 2.39
N ASP A 68 5.77 -3.35 1.44
CA ASP A 68 6.20 -3.55 0.05
C ASP A 68 6.45 -2.19 -0.66
N CYS A 69 5.64 -1.17 -0.37
CA CYS A 69 5.89 0.20 -0.81
C CYS A 69 7.21 0.73 -0.27
N GLN A 70 7.49 0.54 1.04
CA GLN A 70 8.73 1.01 1.66
C GLN A 70 9.95 0.33 1.05
N ALA A 71 9.90 -0.99 0.87
CA ALA A 71 10.97 -1.75 0.24
C ALA A 71 11.26 -1.24 -1.18
N TYR A 72 10.21 -1.03 -1.98
CA TYR A 72 10.35 -0.49 -3.33
C TYR A 72 10.91 0.93 -3.34
N VAL A 73 10.29 1.85 -2.59
CA VAL A 73 10.66 3.28 -2.58
C VAL A 73 12.06 3.50 -2.01
N GLN A 74 12.46 2.75 -0.99
CA GLN A 74 13.81 2.80 -0.44
C GLN A 74 14.85 2.34 -1.47
N LYS A 75 14.57 1.27 -2.22
CA LYS A 75 15.45 0.77 -3.27
C LYS A 75 15.52 1.70 -4.48
N LEU A 76 14.38 2.30 -4.84
CA LEU A 76 14.25 3.23 -5.97
C LEU A 76 14.98 4.56 -5.71
N GLY A 77 15.01 4.99 -4.45
CA GLY A 77 15.66 6.22 -4.02
C GLY A 77 14.81 7.48 -4.24
N LYS A 78 15.13 8.52 -3.48
CA LYS A 78 14.33 9.76 -3.39
C LYS A 78 14.07 10.41 -4.75
N ALA A 79 15.10 10.58 -5.59
CA ALA A 79 14.97 11.31 -6.85
C ALA A 79 13.91 10.71 -7.78
N ASN A 80 13.92 9.38 -7.92
CA ASN A 80 12.96 8.65 -8.73
C ASN A 80 11.60 8.52 -8.03
N ALA A 81 11.59 8.27 -6.72
CA ALA A 81 10.35 8.13 -5.96
C ALA A 81 9.49 9.41 -5.98
N MET A 82 10.12 10.59 -6.01
CA MET A 82 9.40 11.87 -6.09
C MET A 82 8.67 12.06 -7.44
N GLN A 83 9.04 11.31 -8.49
CA GLN A 83 8.31 11.35 -9.77
C GLN A 83 6.88 10.82 -9.68
N PHE A 84 6.52 10.15 -8.58
CA PHE A 84 5.18 9.64 -8.33
C PHE A 84 4.23 10.66 -7.70
N ASN A 85 4.73 11.81 -7.24
CA ASN A 85 3.90 12.79 -6.54
C ASN A 85 2.88 13.41 -7.49
N LEU A 86 1.66 13.64 -6.99
CA LEU A 86 0.58 14.26 -7.76
C LEU A 86 1.02 15.60 -8.38
N ASP A 87 1.78 16.38 -7.63
CA ASP A 87 2.27 17.70 -8.00
C ASP A 87 3.70 17.68 -8.57
N TYR A 88 4.17 16.54 -9.11
CA TYR A 88 5.53 16.38 -9.62
C TYR A 88 5.95 17.46 -10.64
N SER A 89 5.04 17.85 -11.53
CA SER A 89 5.29 18.87 -12.56
C SER A 89 5.18 20.31 -12.05
N THR A 90 4.87 20.51 -10.76
CA THR A 90 4.70 21.83 -10.15
C THR A 90 5.58 21.98 -8.91
N THR A 91 5.01 21.86 -7.70
CA THR A 91 5.74 22.07 -6.44
C THR A 91 6.54 20.86 -6.01
N ASN A 92 6.12 19.66 -6.42
CA ASN A 92 6.69 18.38 -6.01
C ASN A 92 6.89 18.25 -4.49
N LYS A 93 5.91 18.75 -3.72
CA LYS A 93 5.87 18.77 -2.25
C LYS A 93 4.84 17.79 -1.71
N ASP A 94 3.89 17.34 -2.52
CA ASP A 94 2.88 16.39 -2.10
C ASP A 94 3.43 14.96 -2.08
N THR A 95 4.01 14.58 -0.95
CA THR A 95 4.53 13.22 -0.75
C THR A 95 3.46 12.20 -0.35
N THR A 96 2.16 12.55 -0.46
CA THR A 96 1.02 11.71 -0.07
C THR A 96 0.19 11.26 -1.28
N HIS A 97 -0.22 12.17 -2.16
CA HIS A 97 -1.02 11.82 -3.33
C HIS A 97 -0.15 11.38 -4.51
N LEU A 98 -0.72 10.53 -5.36
CA LEU A 98 -0.04 9.95 -6.52
C LEU A 98 -0.52 10.61 -7.82
N ASN A 99 0.39 10.75 -8.77
CA ASN A 99 0.05 10.94 -10.18
C ASN A 99 -0.21 9.59 -10.88
N ASP A 100 -0.44 9.61 -12.20
CA ASP A 100 -0.71 8.40 -13.00
C ASP A 100 0.44 7.38 -12.95
N LEU A 101 1.69 7.86 -12.98
CA LEU A 101 2.87 6.99 -12.90
C LEU A 101 2.92 6.28 -11.54
N GLY A 102 2.74 7.03 -10.46
CA GLY A 102 2.66 6.48 -9.10
C GLY A 102 1.53 5.46 -8.97
N SER A 103 0.35 5.81 -9.46
CA SER A 103 -0.84 4.94 -9.43
C SER A 103 -0.59 3.62 -10.15
N LYS A 104 0.11 3.65 -11.29
CA LYS A 104 0.51 2.45 -12.03
C LYS A 104 1.46 1.56 -11.23
N TYR A 105 2.52 2.11 -10.65
CA TYR A 105 3.53 1.34 -9.91
C TYR A 105 2.97 0.76 -8.61
N PHE A 106 2.34 1.59 -7.77
CA PHE A 106 1.79 1.12 -6.51
C PHE A 106 0.55 0.24 -6.71
N GLY A 107 -0.26 0.49 -7.75
CA GLY A 107 -1.35 -0.38 -8.14
C GLY A 107 -0.87 -1.78 -8.56
N ARG A 108 0.31 -1.88 -9.20
CA ARG A 108 0.93 -3.18 -9.52
C ARG A 108 1.38 -3.93 -8.26
N ILE A 109 1.93 -3.23 -7.26
CA ILE A 109 2.26 -3.83 -5.96
C ILE A 109 1.01 -4.48 -5.35
N VAL A 110 -0.07 -3.71 -5.20
CA VAL A 110 -1.35 -4.22 -4.66
C VAL A 110 -1.85 -5.41 -5.49
N ALA A 111 -1.79 -5.33 -6.81
CA ALA A 111 -2.26 -6.40 -7.67
C ALA A 111 -1.40 -7.68 -7.56
N ASP A 112 -0.10 -7.56 -7.28
CA ASP A 112 0.77 -8.71 -6.98
C ASP A 112 0.47 -9.28 -5.58
N GLU A 113 0.24 -8.42 -4.59
CA GLU A 113 -0.20 -8.83 -3.25
C GLU A 113 -1.53 -9.59 -3.30
N VAL A 114 -2.50 -9.15 -4.11
CA VAL A 114 -3.78 -9.86 -4.30
C VAL A 114 -3.55 -11.28 -4.82
N LYS A 115 -2.67 -11.45 -5.82
CA LYS A 115 -2.38 -12.79 -6.37
C LYS A 115 -1.78 -13.73 -5.32
N ILE A 116 -0.96 -13.20 -4.41
CA ILE A 116 -0.28 -13.96 -3.36
C ILE A 116 -1.23 -14.27 -2.20
N ASN A 117 -1.93 -13.25 -1.70
CA ASN A 117 -2.67 -13.32 -0.45
C ASN A 117 -4.16 -13.64 -0.64
N VAL A 118 -4.68 -13.52 -1.87
CA VAL A 118 -6.07 -13.83 -2.21
C VAL A 118 -6.15 -14.67 -3.50
N PRO A 119 -5.71 -15.94 -3.48
CA PRO A 119 -5.60 -16.77 -4.69
C PRO A 119 -6.90 -16.90 -5.49
N ALA A 120 -8.05 -16.82 -4.82
CA ALA A 120 -9.37 -16.83 -5.46
C ALA A 120 -9.58 -15.69 -6.48
N LEU A 121 -8.89 -14.56 -6.31
CA LEU A 121 -8.95 -13.41 -7.21
C LEU A 121 -7.81 -13.39 -8.24
N ALA A 122 -6.84 -14.32 -8.16
CA ALA A 122 -5.65 -14.27 -8.98
C ALA A 122 -5.95 -14.30 -10.49
N ALA A 123 -6.99 -15.03 -10.91
CA ALA A 123 -7.43 -15.10 -12.29
C ALA A 123 -8.02 -13.78 -12.82
N ASN A 124 -8.47 -12.88 -11.94
CA ASN A 124 -9.00 -11.56 -12.31
C ASN A 124 -7.91 -10.49 -12.43
N ILE A 125 -6.68 -10.79 -12.02
CA ILE A 125 -5.57 -9.86 -12.09
C ILE A 125 -4.80 -10.06 -13.39
N LYS A 126 -4.88 -9.06 -14.28
CA LYS A 126 -4.03 -9.01 -15.47
C LYS A 126 -2.55 -9.01 -15.03
N ALA A 127 -1.78 -9.95 -15.58
CA ALA A 127 -0.35 -10.03 -15.33
C ALA A 127 0.39 -8.88 -16.02
N ASP A 128 1.39 -8.34 -15.33
CA ASP A 128 2.37 -7.41 -15.90
C ASP A 128 3.76 -7.75 -15.33
N PRO A 129 4.36 -8.87 -15.77
CA PRO A 129 5.63 -9.34 -15.21
C PRO A 129 6.77 -8.36 -15.47
N ALA A 130 6.69 -7.54 -16.52
CA ALA A 130 7.69 -6.52 -16.80
C ALA A 130 7.67 -5.43 -15.71
N LEU A 131 6.49 -4.92 -15.34
CA LEU A 131 6.37 -3.93 -14.28
C LEU A 131 6.68 -4.52 -12.89
N SER A 132 6.24 -5.74 -12.61
CA SER A 132 6.61 -6.44 -11.37
C SER A 132 8.13 -6.62 -11.24
N ALA A 133 8.81 -6.95 -12.34
CA ALA A 133 10.28 -7.05 -12.36
C ALA A 133 10.96 -5.71 -12.11
N LYS A 134 10.43 -4.61 -12.68
CA LYS A 134 10.92 -3.25 -12.39
C LYS A 134 10.78 -2.88 -10.92
N ILE A 135 9.63 -3.16 -10.32
CA ILE A 135 9.39 -2.94 -8.89
C ILE A 135 10.37 -3.74 -8.04
N ALA A 136 10.51 -5.05 -8.31
CA ALA A 136 11.46 -5.90 -7.60
C ALA A 136 12.92 -5.42 -7.76
N ALA A 137 13.27 -4.84 -8.91
CA ALA A 137 14.58 -4.26 -9.17
C ALA A 137 14.76 -2.83 -8.60
N GLY A 138 13.69 -2.17 -8.15
CA GLY A 138 13.75 -0.79 -7.65
C GLY A 138 14.02 0.24 -8.76
N ILE A 139 13.37 0.09 -9.92
CA ILE A 139 13.57 0.95 -11.10
C ILE A 139 12.25 1.46 -11.69
N LEU A 140 12.32 2.61 -12.38
CA LEU A 140 11.22 3.20 -13.16
C LEU A 140 11.09 2.64 -14.59
#